data_AF-A0A059EXI7-F1
#
_entry.id   AF-A0A059EXI7-F1
#
_cell.length_a   1.000
_cell.length_b   1.000
_cell.length_c   1.000
_cell.angle_alpha   90.00
_cell.angle_beta   90.00
_cell.angle_gamma   90.00
#
_symmetry.space_group_name_H-M   'P 1'
#
loop_
_entity.id
_entity.type
_entity.pdbx_description
1 polymer ?
#
loop_
_entity_poly.entity_id
_entity_poly.type
_entity_poly.pdbx_seq_one_letter_code
_entity_poly.pdbx_strand_id
1 'polypeptide(L)'
;MLEQLDEINDFDFYNLVRDEDAAILFAQRLGLVRESILCCSVEMTLRKNNGVKNNGYYFRCNVRGCRKAISIRKGTFFEGSHLIFLQTLLFIYFL
;
A
#
# COMPACT_ATOMS: atom_id res chain seq x y z
N MET A 1 8.48 -15.57 7.68
CA MET A 1 8.21 -14.25 7.05
C MET A 1 8.36 -13.13 8.08
N LEU A 2 7.73 -13.23 9.27
CA LEU A 2 7.99 -12.29 10.38
C LEU A 2 9.43 -12.36 10.90
N GLU A 3 9.99 -13.58 11.04
CA GLU A 3 11.38 -13.80 11.48
C GLU A 3 12.45 -13.18 10.56
N GLN A 4 12.11 -12.79 9.32
CA GLN A 4 13.05 -12.15 8.40
C GLN A 4 13.12 -10.63 8.57
N LEU A 5 12.22 -10.03 9.34
CA LEU A 5 12.21 -8.59 9.60
C LEU A 5 13.20 -8.18 10.69
N ASP A 6 13.46 -9.09 11.64
CA ASP A 6 14.35 -8.84 12.78
C ASP A 6 15.84 -8.74 12.38
N GLU A 7 16.18 -9.11 11.13
CA GLU A 7 17.55 -9.07 10.58
C GLU A 7 17.75 -8.02 9.47
N ILE A 8 16.73 -7.25 9.11
CA ILE A 8 16.88 -6.21 8.10
C ILE A 8 17.71 -5.08 8.70
N ASN A 9 18.87 -4.79 8.10
CA ASN A 9 19.64 -3.60 8.44
C ASN A 9 19.08 -2.36 7.71
N ASP A 10 19.50 -1.18 8.17
CA ASP A 10 19.00 0.10 7.65
C ASP A 10 19.19 0.26 6.14
N PHE A 11 20.33 -0.20 5.60
CA PHE A 11 20.62 -0.09 4.17
C PHE A 11 19.66 -0.96 3.34
N ASP A 12 19.44 -2.20 3.76
CA ASP A 12 18.52 -3.11 3.11
C ASP A 12 17.06 -2.62 3.24
N PHE A 13 16.70 -2.07 4.39
CA PHE A 13 15.40 -1.43 4.58
C PHE A 13 15.19 -0.28 3.59
N TYR A 14 16.13 0.66 3.50
CA TYR A 14 16.05 1.77 2.55
C TYR A 14 15.91 1.29 1.10
N ASN A 15 16.59 0.21 0.72
CA ASN A 15 16.47 -0.37 -0.61
C ASN A 15 15.11 -1.02 -0.86
N LEU A 16 14.53 -1.67 0.16
CA LEU A 16 13.19 -2.27 0.11
C LEU A 16 12.08 -1.22 -0.03
N VAL A 17 12.26 -0.04 0.59
CA VAL A 17 11.30 1.07 0.54
C VAL A 17 11.83 2.28 -0.24
N ARG A 18 12.67 2.08 -1.27
CA ARG A 18 13.36 3.16 -2.00
C ARG A 18 12.44 4.23 -2.63
N ASP A 19 11.18 3.89 -2.88
CA ASP A 19 10.16 4.75 -3.47
C ASP A 19 8.77 4.34 -2.97
N GLU A 20 7.74 5.15 -3.28
CA GLU A 20 6.37 4.91 -2.80
C GLU A 20 5.76 3.60 -3.33
N ASP A 21 6.09 3.19 -4.56
CA ASP A 21 5.59 1.94 -5.14
C ASP A 21 6.22 0.74 -4.40
N ALA A 22 7.53 0.80 -4.15
CA ALA A 22 8.26 -0.20 -3.37
C ALA A 22 7.76 -0.27 -1.91
N ALA A 23 7.48 0.88 -1.28
CA ALA A 23 6.89 0.95 0.06
C ALA A 23 5.52 0.27 0.12
N ILE A 24 4.65 0.47 -0.87
CA ILE A 24 3.34 -0.20 -0.93
C ILE A 24 3.52 -1.72 -1.08
N LEU A 25 4.41 -2.16 -1.97
CA LEU A 25 4.69 -3.59 -2.16
C LEU A 25 5.25 -4.23 -0.88
N PHE A 26 6.14 -3.53 -0.17
CA PHE A 26 6.66 -3.99 1.10
C PHE A 26 5.56 -4.09 2.15
N ALA A 27 4.71 -3.06 2.29
CA ALA A 27 3.57 -3.07 3.20
C ALA A 27 2.54 -4.17 2.86
N GLN A 28 2.39 -4.53 1.59
CA GLN A 28 1.56 -5.65 1.14
C GLN A 28 2.13 -7.00 1.57
N ARG A 29 3.44 -7.22 1.40
CA ARG A 29 4.13 -8.44 1.87
C ARG A 29 4.00 -8.62 3.38
N LEU A 30 3.93 -7.53 4.13
CA LEU A 30 3.72 -7.55 5.58
C LEU A 30 2.25 -7.73 6.00
N GLY A 31 1.31 -7.73 5.04
CA GLY A 31 -0.13 -7.76 5.33
C GLY A 31 -0.68 -6.45 5.91
N LEU A 32 0.11 -5.37 5.95
CA LEU A 32 -0.32 -4.05 6.40
C LEU A 32 -1.19 -3.34 5.36
N VAL A 33 -1.04 -3.71 4.09
CA VAL A 33 -1.91 -3.31 2.97
C VAL A 33 -2.41 -4.57 2.29
N ARG A 34 -3.67 -4.56 1.82
CA ARG A 34 -4.20 -5.70 1.08
C ARG A 34 -3.49 -5.80 -0.28
N GLU A 35 -3.10 -7.01 -0.68
CA GLU A 35 -2.57 -7.27 -2.02
C GLU A 35 -3.65 -7.08 -3.09
N SER A 36 -4.85 -7.58 -2.80
CA SER A 36 -6.01 -7.40 -3.65
C SER A 36 -7.32 -7.37 -2.88
N ILE A 37 -8.37 -6.89 -3.55
CA ILE A 37 -9.74 -6.88 -3.03
C ILE A 37 -10.72 -7.26 -4.14
N LEU A 38 -11.84 -7.84 -3.74
CA LEU A 38 -12.91 -8.24 -4.66
C LEU A 38 -13.99 -7.17 -4.75
N CYS A 39 -14.50 -6.97 -5.96
CA CYS A 39 -15.72 -6.22 -6.23
C CYS A 39 -16.44 -6.87 -7.42
N CYS A 40 -17.76 -7.04 -7.35
CA CYS A 40 -18.51 -7.78 -8.37
C CYS A 40 -17.96 -9.20 -8.62
N SER A 41 -17.45 -9.86 -7.56
CA SER A 41 -16.79 -11.16 -7.62
C SER A 41 -15.57 -11.24 -8.56
N VAL A 42 -15.00 -10.09 -8.92
CA VAL A 42 -13.75 -10.00 -9.68
C VAL A 42 -12.71 -9.24 -8.88
N GLU A 43 -11.44 -9.60 -9.10
CA GLU A 43 -10.32 -8.90 -8.51
C GLU A 43 -10.21 -7.48 -9.07
N MET A 44 -10.05 -6.51 -8.17
CA MET A 44 -9.85 -5.12 -8.55
C MET A 44 -8.39 -4.87 -8.91
N THR A 45 -8.15 -3.99 -9.89
CA THR A 45 -6.77 -3.62 -10.27
C THR A 45 -6.28 -2.46 -9.43
N LEU A 46 -5.07 -2.58 -8.89
CA LEU A 46 -4.35 -1.47 -8.28
C LEU A 46 -4.01 -0.41 -9.33
N ARG A 47 -4.38 0.84 -9.08
CA ARG A 47 -4.14 1.97 -9.98
C ARG A 47 -3.50 3.11 -9.23
N LYS A 48 -2.61 3.82 -9.93
CA LYS A 48 -2.04 5.10 -9.51
C LYS A 48 -2.86 6.25 -10.11
N ASN A 49 -3.17 7.25 -9.31
CA ASN A 49 -3.72 8.54 -9.72
C ASN A 49 -2.61 9.59 -9.58
N ASN A 50 -2.41 10.42 -10.60
CA ASN A 50 -1.47 11.53 -10.51
C ASN A 50 -2.08 12.74 -9.77
N GLY A 51 -3.33 12.66 -9.34
CA GLY A 51 -4.02 13.71 -8.58
C GLY A 51 -3.91 13.56 -7.06
N VAL A 52 -4.15 14.66 -6.34
CA VAL A 52 -4.11 14.79 -4.86
C VAL A 52 -5.13 13.89 -4.15
N LYS A 53 -6.22 13.47 -4.82
CA LYS A 53 -7.24 12.60 -4.22
C LYS A 53 -6.68 11.19 -3.96
N ASN A 54 -6.88 10.69 -2.73
CA ASN A 54 -6.48 9.36 -2.23
C ASN A 54 -4.97 9.11 -2.11
N ASN A 55 -4.14 10.17 -2.01
CA ASN A 55 -2.68 10.04 -1.98
C ASN A 55 -2.14 9.15 -3.12
N GLY A 56 -2.82 9.19 -4.28
CA GLY A 56 -2.36 8.55 -5.49
C GLY A 56 -2.65 7.06 -5.68
N TYR A 57 -3.17 6.28 -4.71
CA TYR A 57 -3.33 4.83 -4.91
C TYR A 57 -4.71 4.29 -4.53
N TYR A 58 -5.29 3.48 -5.41
CA TYR A 58 -6.62 2.91 -5.21
C TYR A 58 -6.82 1.63 -6.01
N PHE A 59 -7.64 0.73 -5.47
CA PHE A 59 -8.19 -0.39 -6.21
C PHE A 59 -9.35 0.08 -7.06
N ARG A 60 -9.39 -0.31 -8.34
CA ARG A 60 -10.47 -0.02 -9.28
C ARG A 60 -11.12 -1.29 -9.78
N CYS A 61 -12.45 -1.36 -9.68
CA CYS A 61 -13.23 -2.45 -10.28
C CYS A 61 -13.23 -2.31 -11.81
N ASN A 62 -12.90 -3.40 -12.50
CA ASN A 62 -12.82 -3.41 -13.96
C ASN A 62 -14.19 -3.62 -14.64
N VAL A 63 -15.23 -3.99 -13.89
CA VAL A 63 -16.59 -4.13 -14.43
C VAL A 63 -17.09 -2.77 -14.91
N ARG A 64 -17.40 -2.66 -16.21
CA ARG A 64 -17.74 -1.39 -16.89
C ARG A 64 -18.88 -0.62 -16.22
N GLY A 65 -19.86 -1.31 -15.65
CA GLY A 65 -21.00 -0.71 -14.95
C GLY A 65 -20.76 -0.35 -13.48
N CYS A 66 -19.72 -0.91 -12.85
CA CYS A 66 -19.40 -0.63 -11.45
C CYS A 66 -18.35 0.47 -11.32
N ARG A 67 -17.14 0.26 -11.87
CA ARG A 67 -15.99 1.18 -11.81
C ARG A 67 -15.66 1.74 -10.42
N LYS A 68 -16.14 1.11 -9.34
CA LYS A 68 -15.93 1.54 -7.97
C LYS A 68 -14.43 1.66 -7.69
N ALA A 69 -14.05 2.73 -7.00
CA ALA A 69 -12.70 2.98 -6.54
C ALA A 69 -12.66 2.89 -5.02
N ILE A 70 -11.68 2.17 -4.47
CA ILE A 70 -11.48 2.01 -3.03
C ILE A 70 -10.03 2.36 -2.75
N SER A 71 -9.79 3.29 -1.82
CA SER A 71 -8.43 3.63 -1.39
C SER A 71 -7.73 2.39 -0.85
N ILE A 72 -6.44 2.22 -1.18
CA ILE A 72 -5.63 1.10 -0.64
C ILE A 72 -5.43 1.19 0.87
N ARG A 73 -5.74 2.34 1.48
CA ARG A 73 -5.70 2.59 2.93
C ARG A 73 -6.97 2.15 3.66
N LYS A 74 -8.07 1.89 2.95
CA LYS A 74 -9.36 1.63 3.59
C LYS A 74 -9.33 0.28 4.30
N GLY A 75 -9.64 0.26 5.59
CA GLY A 75 -9.65 -0.93 6.43
C GLY A 75 -8.26 -1.49 6.68
N THR A 76 -7.23 -0.64 6.71
CA THR A 76 -5.83 -1.02 6.99
C THR A 76 -5.24 -0.12 8.07
N PHE A 77 -4.01 -0.45 8.51
CA PHE A 77 -3.25 0.36 9.47
C PHE A 77 -3.09 1.83 9.03
N PHE A 78 -3.11 2.09 7.72
CA PHE A 78 -2.89 3.41 7.14
C PHE A 78 -4.18 4.24 6.97
N GLU A 79 -5.34 3.73 7.42
CA GLU A 79 -6.61 4.44 7.31
C GLU A 79 -6.56 5.78 8.08
N GLY A 80 -6.99 6.86 7.43
CA GLY A 80 -6.97 8.20 8.04
C GLY A 80 -5.61 8.90 8.08
N SER A 81 -4.51 8.19 7.77
CA SER A 81 -3.18 8.82 7.70
C SER A 81 -3.05 9.71 6.46
N HIS A 82 -2.47 10.90 6.66
CA HIS A 82 -2.11 11.83 5.60
C HIS A 82 -0.70 11.62 5.05
N LEU A 83 0.12 10.81 5.72
CA LEU A 83 1.48 10.50 5.29
C LEU A 83 1.47 9.51 4.14
N ILE A 84 2.44 9.62 3.23
CA ILE A 84 2.66 8.60 2.19
C ILE A 84 3.15 7.29 2.85
N PHE A 85 3.03 6.15 2.16
CA PHE A 85 3.40 4.84 2.71
C PHE A 85 4.87 4.82 3.10
N LEU A 86 5.74 5.36 2.24
CA LEU A 86 7.16 5.47 2.51
C LEU A 86 7.46 6.20 3.83
N GLN A 87 6.89 7.40 4.01
CA GLN A 87 7.08 8.18 5.25
C GLN A 87 6.62 7.40 6.48
N THR A 88 5.47 6.74 6.39
CA THR A 88 4.93 5.97 7.52
C THR A 88 5.84 4.80 7.89
N LEU A 89 6.36 4.07 6.89
CA LEU A 89 7.27 2.95 7.13
C LEU A 89 8.62 3.40 7.69
N LEU A 90 9.16 4.52 7.19
CA LEU A 90 10.38 5.12 7.75
C LEU A 90 10.19 5.52 9.21
N PHE A 91 9.05 6.13 9.55
CA PHE A 91 8.76 6.47 10.94
C PHE A 91 8.66 5.23 11.83
N ILE A 92 8.00 4.16 11.38
CA ILE A 92 7.87 2.93 12.16
C ILE A 92 9.21 2.23 12.38
N TYR A 93 10.11 2.27 11.40
CA TYR A 93 11.38 1.56 11.48
C TYR A 93 12.43 2.29 12.33
N PHE A 94 12.46 3.63 12.28
CA PHE A 94 13.48 4.43 12.97
C PHE A 94 13.05 5.03 14.33
N LEU A 95 11.78 4.91 14.73
CA LEU A 95 11.25 5.36 16.04
C LEU A 95 10.84 4.16 16.89
#